data_AF-A0A816EG74-F1
#
_entry.id   AF-A0A816EG74-F1
#
_cell.length_a   1.000
_cell.length_b   1.000
_cell.length_c   1.000
_cell.angle_alpha   90.00
_cell.angle_beta   90.00
_cell.angle_gamma   90.00
#
_symmetry.space_group_name_H-M   'P 1'
#
loop_
_entity.id
_entity.type
_entity.pdbx_description
1 polymer ?
#
loop_
_entity_poly.entity_id
_entity_poly.type
_entity_poly.pdbx_seq_one_letter_code
_entity_poly.pdbx_strand_id
1 'polypeptide(L)'
;MDKFEIESCVKWIESNNFNIVALQIPDEDLDKVQVLIDTLTSSVHIENIEFFLVGDGCSPCCNDLLNTQYSQAQGLIHFGHSCLASSSFDDNQQAISVFYVFYQQSLPEDASIFLSTNSDSDKSYCLVFYDPCYRDAIEQYSTTATTSSRLIFSKINLQNPVDSSSFSLYGRSVQLPVPLDPSNYSIIFISHSKASLHNFALYFYAYDFRSFPTNTISSSKLLSKRMYAIECARNGSSYGLLISSNSLLNLPSTIHTLLDRIKHLFDKNNRQYYTFLMNTLSITKMNNFERNIDTYVLCSSCSETLWLSPEHRQFNIPLISLADIVQAFEQTDENLAITYSFDLRQILSTMKNIDENELINSTEDNHALVLKNPNSLLLQQRDGMNRGLDNGRMWWGLQITDTNTNTDEKEINPIAELKEGRTGIASGYTHETS
;
A
#
# COMPACT_ATOMS: atom_id res chain seq x y z
N MET A 1 29.65 4.95 4.01
CA MET A 1 28.87 4.82 5.25
C MET A 1 28.05 6.06 5.56
N ASP A 2 28.51 7.24 5.13
CA ASP A 2 27.88 8.54 5.41
C ASP A 2 26.37 8.61 5.14
N LYS A 3 25.90 7.97 4.06
CA LYS A 3 24.47 7.93 3.71
C LYS A 3 23.55 7.25 4.75
N PHE A 4 24.10 6.45 5.66
CA PHE A 4 23.34 5.74 6.68
C PHE A 4 23.08 6.60 7.94
N GLU A 5 23.61 7.84 8.00
CA GLU A 5 23.37 8.77 9.11
C GLU A 5 23.56 8.10 10.49
N ILE A 6 24.67 7.38 10.67
CA ILE A 6 24.94 6.54 11.85
C ILE A 6 24.78 7.32 13.15
N GLU A 7 25.31 8.55 13.21
CA GLU A 7 25.22 9.39 14.42
C GLU A 7 23.77 9.71 14.78
N SER A 8 22.92 10.00 13.79
CA SER A 8 21.49 10.24 13.99
C SER A 8 20.77 8.98 14.45
N CYS A 9 21.12 7.82 13.88
CA CYS A 9 20.58 6.52 14.30
C CYS A 9 20.92 6.23 15.76
N VAL A 10 22.20 6.39 16.16
CA VAL A 10 22.67 6.18 17.54
C VAL A 10 21.92 7.08 18.50
N LYS A 11 21.85 8.39 18.22
CA LYS A 11 21.11 9.35 19.05
C LYS A 11 19.64 8.96 19.22
N TRP A 12 19.00 8.50 18.15
CA TRP A 12 17.61 8.07 18.20
C TRP A 12 17.42 6.79 19.05
N ILE A 13 18.29 5.78 18.89
CA ILE A 13 18.29 4.56 19.69
C ILE A 13 18.48 4.88 21.19
N GLU A 14 19.47 5.71 21.51
CA GLU A 14 19.83 6.08 22.88
C GLU A 14 18.76 6.92 23.57
N SER A 15 18.21 7.91 22.87
CA SER A 15 17.15 8.77 23.42
C SER A 15 15.87 8.01 23.76
N ASN A 16 15.60 6.89 23.09
CA ASN A 16 14.46 6.01 23.38
C ASN A 16 14.82 4.80 24.25
N ASN A 17 16.10 4.61 24.57
CA ASN A 17 16.62 3.48 25.34
C ASN A 17 16.18 2.12 24.77
N PHE A 18 16.32 1.94 23.44
CA PHE A 18 15.99 0.68 22.78
C PHE A 18 17.13 -0.33 22.89
N ASN A 19 16.80 -1.57 23.26
CA ASN A 19 17.70 -2.72 23.28
C ASN A 19 17.57 -3.60 22.03
N ILE A 20 16.39 -3.62 21.39
CA ILE A 20 16.14 -4.42 20.19
C ILE A 20 15.62 -3.50 19.09
N VAL A 21 16.36 -3.42 17.98
CA VAL A 21 16.05 -2.50 16.87
C VAL A 21 15.99 -3.27 15.56
N ALA A 22 14.89 -3.12 14.82
CA ALA A 22 14.76 -3.67 13.48
C ALA A 22 15.40 -2.73 12.46
N LEU A 23 16.08 -3.30 11.46
CA LEU A 23 16.70 -2.60 10.34
C LEU A 23 16.02 -3.06 9.06
N GLN A 24 15.37 -2.13 8.36
CA GLN A 24 14.85 -2.35 7.02
C GLN A 24 15.77 -1.64 6.02
N ILE A 25 16.46 -2.42 5.20
CA ILE A 25 17.54 -1.97 4.32
C ILE A 25 17.16 -2.33 2.88
N PRO A 26 17.36 -1.42 1.90
CA PRO A 26 17.04 -1.71 0.52
C PRO A 26 18.03 -2.71 -0.09
N ASP A 27 17.58 -3.46 -1.11
CA ASP A 27 18.32 -4.57 -1.71
C ASP A 27 19.72 -4.17 -2.20
N GLU A 28 19.87 -2.94 -2.72
CA GLU A 28 21.16 -2.41 -3.19
C GLU A 28 22.23 -2.21 -2.10
N ASP A 29 21.85 -2.33 -0.83
CA ASP A 29 22.74 -2.14 0.32
C ASP A 29 22.91 -3.39 1.18
N LEU A 30 22.37 -4.53 0.74
CA LEU A 30 22.52 -5.80 1.45
C LEU A 30 23.99 -6.23 1.60
N ASP A 31 24.86 -5.80 0.69
CA ASP A 31 26.31 -6.03 0.74
C ASP A 31 27.01 -5.30 1.91
N LYS A 32 26.39 -4.24 2.45
CA LYS A 32 26.96 -3.39 3.52
C LYS A 32 26.39 -3.70 4.91
N VAL A 33 25.42 -4.59 5.00
CA VAL A 33 24.67 -4.87 6.25
C VAL A 33 25.60 -5.22 7.40
N GLN A 34 26.56 -6.12 7.19
CA GLN A 34 27.48 -6.53 8.25
C GLN A 34 28.26 -5.33 8.82
N VAL A 35 28.84 -4.52 7.94
CA VAL A 35 29.63 -3.36 8.35
C VAL A 35 28.75 -2.31 9.03
N LEU A 36 27.50 -2.15 8.58
CA LEU A 36 26.53 -1.26 9.22
C LEU A 36 26.21 -1.72 10.66
N ILE A 37 25.91 -3.01 10.85
CA ILE A 37 25.61 -3.59 12.17
C ILE A 37 26.83 -3.46 13.10
N ASP A 38 28.03 -3.78 12.62
CA ASP A 38 29.26 -3.68 13.42
C ASP A 38 29.52 -2.23 13.86
N THR A 39 29.27 -1.27 12.96
CA THR A 39 29.45 0.17 13.24
C THR A 39 28.43 0.66 14.26
N LEU A 40 27.15 0.30 14.09
CA LEU A 40 26.08 0.66 15.03
C LEU A 40 26.33 0.04 16.41
N THR A 41 26.65 -1.26 16.47
CA THR A 41 26.95 -1.97 17.72
C THR A 41 28.12 -1.35 18.48
N SER A 42 29.15 -0.89 17.75
CA SER A 42 30.31 -0.24 18.37
C SER A 42 30.04 1.20 18.82
N SER A 43 29.01 1.84 18.26
CA SER A 43 28.72 3.27 18.47
C SER A 43 27.58 3.52 19.47
N VAL A 44 26.67 2.56 19.67
CA VAL A 44 25.57 2.67 20.64
C VAL A 44 26.07 2.34 22.04
N HIS A 45 25.81 3.23 23.00
CA HIS A 45 26.19 3.06 24.41
C HIS A 45 25.07 2.44 25.26
N ILE A 46 24.50 1.33 24.79
CA ILE A 46 23.47 0.55 25.49
C ILE A 46 23.98 -0.87 25.68
N GLU A 47 23.83 -1.41 26.88
CA GLU A 47 24.17 -2.81 27.16
C GLU A 47 23.21 -3.75 26.42
N ASN A 48 23.77 -4.78 25.78
CA ASN A 48 23.04 -5.82 25.05
C ASN A 48 22.13 -5.29 23.93
N ILE A 49 22.62 -4.35 23.12
CA ILE A 49 21.94 -3.92 21.89
C ILE A 49 21.92 -5.06 20.87
N GLU A 50 20.74 -5.33 20.31
CA GLU A 50 20.51 -6.33 19.26
C GLU A 50 19.85 -5.67 18.04
N PHE A 51 20.36 -6.04 16.85
CA PHE A 51 19.85 -5.57 15.58
C PHE A 51 19.24 -6.72 14.78
N PHE A 52 18.00 -6.54 14.32
CA PHE A 52 17.30 -7.52 13.50
C PHE A 52 17.11 -7.01 12.08
N LEU A 53 17.67 -7.71 11.09
CA LEU A 53 17.42 -7.39 9.70
C LEU A 53 16.04 -7.87 9.27
N VAL A 54 15.23 -6.98 8.72
CA VAL A 54 13.95 -7.34 8.09
C VAL A 54 14.23 -7.99 6.74
N GLY A 55 13.85 -9.26 6.57
CA GLY A 55 14.18 -10.07 5.39
C GLY A 55 13.12 -10.12 4.28
N ASP A 56 11.83 -9.92 4.59
CA ASP A 56 10.71 -10.23 3.68
C ASP A 56 9.87 -8.97 3.30
N GLY A 57 10.56 -7.88 2.96
CA GLY A 57 9.91 -6.62 2.58
C GLY A 57 9.15 -6.70 1.26
N CYS A 58 7.82 -6.63 1.29
CA CYS A 58 6.97 -6.74 0.10
C CYS A 58 6.91 -5.48 -0.77
N SER A 59 7.38 -4.36 -0.24
CA SER A 59 7.65 -3.15 -0.99
C SER A 59 8.77 -2.39 -0.29
N PRO A 60 9.87 -2.03 -0.99
CA PRO A 60 11.03 -1.39 -0.36
C PRO A 60 10.67 -0.02 0.27
N CYS A 61 9.56 0.59 -0.15
CA CYS A 61 9.14 1.90 0.31
C CYS A 61 8.25 1.90 1.56
N CYS A 62 7.66 0.76 1.95
CA CYS A 62 6.70 0.66 3.06
C CYS A 62 7.39 0.15 4.33
N ASN A 63 6.99 0.66 5.49
CA ASN A 63 7.50 0.17 6.77
C ASN A 63 6.99 -1.26 7.02
N ASP A 64 7.90 -2.20 7.27
CA ASP A 64 7.55 -3.56 7.64
C ASP A 64 7.35 -3.69 9.15
N LEU A 65 6.21 -3.17 9.62
CA LEU A 65 5.88 -3.24 11.05
C LEU A 65 5.60 -4.67 11.51
N LEU A 66 5.19 -5.57 10.62
CA LEU A 66 4.88 -6.95 10.97
C LEU A 66 6.14 -7.70 11.42
N ASN A 67 7.18 -7.65 10.58
CA ASN A 67 8.45 -8.30 10.90
C ASN A 67 9.12 -7.63 12.10
N THR A 68 8.95 -6.30 12.25
CA THR A 68 9.41 -5.57 13.44
C THR A 68 8.71 -6.06 14.71
N GLN A 69 7.40 -6.32 14.67
CA GLN A 69 6.66 -6.90 15.81
C GLN A 69 7.10 -8.33 16.11
N TYR A 70 7.30 -9.16 15.08
CA TYR A 70 7.71 -10.55 15.26
C TYR A 70 9.12 -10.71 15.84
N SER A 71 10.03 -9.78 15.51
CA SER A 71 11.36 -9.72 16.13
C SER A 71 11.36 -9.09 17.52
N GLN A 72 10.19 -8.68 18.04
CA GLN A 72 10.05 -7.96 19.31
C GLN A 72 10.88 -6.67 19.38
N ALA A 73 11.20 -6.10 18.21
CA ALA A 73 11.93 -4.85 18.13
C ALA A 73 11.08 -3.69 18.65
N GLN A 74 11.73 -2.81 19.40
CA GLN A 74 11.12 -1.65 20.04
C GLN A 74 11.04 -0.44 19.09
N GLY A 75 11.84 -0.48 18.02
CA GLY A 75 11.85 0.51 16.96
C GLY A 75 12.31 -0.08 15.63
N LEU A 76 11.94 0.60 14.55
CA LEU A 76 12.34 0.29 13.18
C LEU A 76 13.17 1.44 12.61
N ILE A 77 14.35 1.14 12.09
CA ILE A 77 15.10 2.05 11.22
C ILE A 77 14.84 1.67 9.78
N HIS A 78 14.18 2.56 9.04
CA HIS A 78 13.89 2.41 7.61
C HIS A 78 14.90 3.19 6.78
N PHE A 79 15.76 2.47 6.07
CA PHE A 79 16.78 3.06 5.21
C PHE A 79 16.30 3.21 3.76
N GLY A 80 16.72 4.30 3.12
CA GLY A 80 16.48 4.57 1.72
C GLY A 80 15.10 5.16 1.43
N HIS A 81 14.52 4.74 0.31
CA HIS A 81 13.29 5.31 -0.20
C HIS A 81 12.08 4.95 0.68
N SER A 82 11.16 5.90 0.86
CA SER A 82 9.95 5.71 1.67
C SER A 82 8.73 6.32 1.00
N CYS A 83 7.61 5.59 1.04
CA CYS A 83 6.31 6.11 0.63
C CYS A 83 5.66 7.01 1.68
N LEU A 84 6.28 7.17 2.86
CA LEU A 84 5.75 7.93 4.00
C LEU A 84 4.36 7.46 4.46
N ALA A 85 4.02 6.18 4.20
CA ALA A 85 2.82 5.58 4.74
C ALA A 85 2.82 5.75 6.26
N SER A 86 1.74 6.30 6.79
CA SER A 86 1.61 6.70 8.19
C SER A 86 1.99 5.55 9.12
N SER A 87 2.82 5.80 10.14
CA SER A 87 3.20 4.83 11.17
C SER A 87 2.30 4.89 12.41
N SER A 88 1.30 5.79 12.43
CA SER A 88 0.37 5.90 13.55
C SER A 88 -0.77 4.90 13.39
N PHE A 89 -0.84 3.95 14.30
CA PHE A 89 -2.04 3.15 14.51
C PHE A 89 -3.18 4.09 14.96
N ASP A 90 -4.33 4.02 14.28
CA ASP A 90 -5.56 4.76 14.67
C ASP A 90 -6.12 4.24 16.02
N ASP A 91 -5.66 3.08 16.49
CA ASP A 91 -6.09 2.45 17.73
C ASP A 91 -4.95 2.39 18.75
N ASN A 92 -5.30 2.37 20.04
CA ASN A 92 -4.45 2.31 21.25
C ASN A 92 -3.47 1.10 21.34
N GLN A 93 -2.99 0.57 20.23
CA GLN A 93 -1.91 -0.41 20.15
C GLN A 93 -0.54 0.28 20.23
N GLN A 94 0.43 -0.43 20.78
CA GLN A 94 1.78 0.07 21.01
C GLN A 94 2.42 0.47 19.67
N ALA A 95 2.49 1.76 19.40
CA ALA A 95 3.08 2.29 18.18
C ALA A 95 4.59 1.97 18.16
N ILE A 96 5.01 1.18 17.18
CA ILE A 96 6.44 1.01 16.89
C ILE A 96 6.98 2.36 16.45
N SER A 97 8.04 2.82 17.11
CA SER A 97 8.74 4.03 16.71
C SER A 97 9.52 3.76 15.43
N VAL A 98 9.29 4.57 14.40
CA VAL A 98 10.00 4.46 13.12
C VAL A 98 10.95 5.64 12.95
N PHE A 99 12.21 5.34 12.64
CA PHE A 99 13.22 6.31 12.25
C PHE A 99 13.56 6.14 10.78
N TYR A 100 13.53 7.25 10.03
CA TYR A 100 13.79 7.22 8.59
C TYR A 100 15.16 7.81 8.25
N VAL A 101 15.89 7.10 7.40
CA VAL A 101 17.16 7.55 6.81
C VAL A 101 16.99 7.60 5.29
N PHE A 102 16.62 8.76 4.75
CA PHE A 102 16.13 8.91 3.36
C PHE A 102 17.21 8.90 2.27
N TYR A 103 18.48 8.67 2.61
CA TYR A 103 19.62 8.81 1.69
C TYR A 103 19.62 10.18 1.00
N GLN A 104 19.88 11.22 1.79
CA GLN A 104 19.79 12.61 1.35
C GLN A 104 20.52 12.88 0.04
N GLN A 105 19.86 13.60 -0.84
CA GLN A 105 20.38 14.04 -2.13
C GLN A 105 20.40 15.56 -2.20
N SER A 106 21.49 16.09 -2.75
CA SER A 106 21.57 17.51 -3.09
C SER A 106 20.54 17.86 -4.15
N LEU A 107 19.97 19.06 -4.06
CA LEU A 107 19.11 19.57 -5.12
C LEU A 107 19.97 19.85 -6.37
N PRO A 108 19.62 19.29 -7.54
CA PRO A 108 20.32 19.65 -8.78
C PRO A 108 20.22 21.15 -9.07
N GLU A 109 21.25 21.74 -9.67
CA GLU A 109 21.26 23.17 -10.02
C GLU A 109 20.08 23.53 -10.93
N ASP A 110 19.79 22.66 -11.90
CA ASP A 110 18.64 22.77 -12.81
C ASP A 110 17.30 22.75 -12.07
N ALA A 111 17.19 22.08 -10.91
CA ALA A 111 15.97 22.06 -10.11
C ALA A 111 15.70 23.43 -9.49
N SER A 112 16.75 24.13 -9.05
CA SER A 112 16.64 25.49 -8.50
C SER A 112 16.19 26.48 -9.58
N ILE A 113 16.74 26.36 -10.79
CA ILE A 113 16.33 27.14 -11.96
C ILE A 113 14.89 26.81 -12.37
N PHE A 114 14.52 25.53 -12.32
CA PHE A 114 13.16 25.09 -12.59
C PHE A 114 12.17 25.70 -11.61
N LEU A 115 12.47 25.67 -10.31
CA LEU A 115 11.64 26.27 -9.27
C LEU A 115 11.45 27.76 -9.49
N SER A 116 12.52 28.51 -9.76
CA SER A 116 12.41 29.95 -10.00
C SER A 116 11.61 30.26 -11.28
N THR A 117 11.91 29.58 -12.38
CA THR A 117 11.26 29.81 -13.68
C THR A 117 9.77 29.43 -13.68
N ASN A 118 9.41 28.36 -12.97
CA ASN A 118 8.04 27.85 -12.95
C ASN A 118 7.19 28.42 -11.80
N SER A 119 7.81 29.17 -10.87
CA SER A 119 7.08 29.91 -9.83
C SER A 119 6.34 31.14 -10.37
N ASP A 120 6.80 31.69 -11.50
CA ASP A 120 6.15 32.78 -12.24
C ASP A 120 5.00 32.22 -13.10
N SER A 121 3.95 31.77 -12.42
CA SER A 121 2.66 31.45 -13.04
C SER A 121 1.65 32.56 -12.76
N ASP A 122 0.59 32.64 -13.57
CA ASP A 122 -0.54 33.55 -13.33
C ASP A 122 -1.27 33.26 -11.99
N LYS A 123 -0.95 32.13 -11.33
CA LYS A 123 -1.54 31.67 -10.06
C LYS A 123 -0.95 32.39 -8.86
N SER A 124 -1.78 32.66 -7.86
CA SER A 124 -1.38 33.38 -6.63
C SER A 124 -0.27 32.67 -5.86
N TYR A 125 -0.31 31.34 -5.80
CA TYR A 125 0.62 30.53 -5.01
C TYR A 125 1.12 29.32 -5.81
N CYS A 126 2.30 28.83 -5.47
CA CYS A 126 2.91 27.64 -6.05
C CYS A 126 3.28 26.65 -4.93
N LEU A 127 2.64 25.49 -4.89
CA LEU A 127 2.91 24.44 -3.91
C LEU A 127 4.00 23.52 -4.43
N VAL A 128 5.01 23.25 -3.60
CA VAL A 128 6.14 22.38 -3.94
C VAL A 128 6.11 21.12 -3.10
N PHE A 129 5.88 19.99 -3.75
CA PHE A 129 6.04 18.65 -3.20
C PHE A 129 7.35 18.03 -3.70
N TYR A 130 7.91 17.09 -2.94
CA TYR A 130 9.19 16.46 -3.30
C TYR A 130 9.32 15.06 -2.70
N ASP A 131 10.19 14.24 -3.29
CA ASP A 131 10.54 12.92 -2.73
C ASP A 131 11.42 13.03 -1.47
N PRO A 132 11.32 12.09 -0.52
CA PRO A 132 11.93 12.23 0.80
C PRO A 132 13.44 12.45 0.81
N CYS A 133 14.15 11.93 -0.19
CA CYS A 133 15.59 12.13 -0.34
C CYS A 133 16.00 13.59 -0.51
N TYR A 134 15.09 14.50 -0.89
CA TYR A 134 15.39 15.93 -1.04
C TYR A 134 15.04 16.77 0.20
N ARG A 135 14.65 16.14 1.32
CA ARG A 135 14.21 16.82 2.55
C ARG A 135 15.17 17.92 2.99
N ASP A 136 16.43 17.57 3.22
CA ASP A 136 17.40 18.49 3.81
C ASP A 136 17.78 19.59 2.79
N ALA A 137 17.89 19.23 1.51
CA ALA A 137 18.21 20.17 0.45
C ALA A 137 17.09 21.21 0.23
N ILE A 138 15.83 20.81 0.32
CA ILE A 138 14.68 21.72 0.23
C ILE A 138 14.57 22.59 1.47
N GLU A 139 14.82 22.05 2.65
CA GLU A 139 14.84 22.84 3.89
C GLU A 139 15.92 23.94 3.82
N GLN A 140 17.13 23.58 3.38
CA GLN A 140 18.21 24.53 3.14
C GLN A 140 17.85 25.56 2.06
N TYR A 141 17.21 25.13 0.96
CA TYR A 141 16.78 26.04 -0.10
C TYR A 141 15.72 27.02 0.41
N SER A 142 14.73 26.54 1.17
CA SER A 142 13.64 27.36 1.71
C SER A 142 14.11 28.42 2.73
N THR A 143 15.21 28.16 3.42
CA THR A 143 15.82 29.10 4.39
C THR A 143 16.76 30.10 3.73
N THR A 144 17.49 29.69 2.68
CA THR A 144 18.51 30.50 2.01
C THR A 144 17.93 31.38 0.91
N ALA A 145 16.94 30.87 0.17
CA ALA A 145 16.28 31.67 -0.84
C ALA A 145 15.50 32.79 -0.16
N THR A 146 15.62 34.01 -0.67
CA THR A 146 14.63 35.08 -0.46
C THR A 146 13.37 34.68 -1.23
N THR A 147 12.77 33.57 -0.83
CA THR A 147 11.75 32.89 -1.59
C THR A 147 10.56 33.83 -1.71
N SER A 148 10.13 34.08 -2.95
CA SER A 148 8.89 34.82 -3.22
C SER A 148 7.81 34.29 -2.28
N SER A 149 7.03 35.18 -1.66
CA SER A 149 5.95 34.83 -0.71
C SER A 149 4.85 33.92 -1.31
N ARG A 150 5.00 33.56 -2.59
CA ARG A 150 4.13 32.71 -3.37
C ARG A 150 4.55 31.23 -3.35
N LEU A 151 5.82 30.91 -3.09
CA LEU A 151 6.31 29.54 -3.05
C LEU A 151 6.10 28.93 -1.67
N ILE A 152 5.43 27.78 -1.63
CA ILE A 152 5.09 27.09 -0.38
C ILE A 152 5.56 25.64 -0.47
N PHE A 153 6.58 25.32 0.33
CA PHE A 153 7.14 23.97 0.38
C PHE A 153 6.35 23.08 1.35
N SER A 154 6.03 21.88 0.91
CA SER A 154 5.49 20.85 1.80
C SER A 154 6.53 20.39 2.83
N LYS A 155 6.08 19.93 4.00
CA LYS A 155 6.91 19.31 5.02
C LYS A 155 6.59 17.82 5.09
N ILE A 156 7.60 17.00 5.32
CA ILE A 156 7.42 15.57 5.54
C ILE A 156 6.97 15.34 6.98
N ASN A 157 5.85 14.62 7.15
CA ASN A 157 5.30 14.32 8.46
C ASN A 157 5.98 13.06 9.02
N LEU A 158 6.91 13.23 9.95
CA LEU A 158 7.61 12.12 10.60
C LEU A 158 6.93 11.67 11.91
N GLN A 159 6.12 12.53 12.54
CA GLN A 159 5.40 12.27 13.80
C GLN A 159 4.04 13.01 13.82
N ASN A 160 3.04 12.48 14.53
CA ASN A 160 1.65 13.00 14.57
C ASN A 160 1.34 13.87 15.81
N PRO A 161 0.24 14.66 15.80
CA PRO A 161 -0.67 14.89 14.68
C PRO A 161 -0.31 16.16 13.91
N VAL A 162 -0.60 16.09 12.62
CA VAL A 162 -0.65 17.23 11.71
C VAL A 162 -1.64 18.26 12.27
N ASP A 163 -1.23 19.53 12.35
CA ASP A 163 -2.13 20.63 12.76
C ASP A 163 -3.41 20.59 11.91
N SER A 164 -4.58 20.61 12.55
CA SER A 164 -5.89 20.51 11.87
C SER A 164 -6.14 21.59 10.82
N SER A 165 -5.34 22.67 10.83
CA SER A 165 -5.38 23.75 9.84
C SER A 165 -4.50 23.53 8.61
N SER A 166 -3.80 22.40 8.51
CA SER A 166 -2.88 22.12 7.39
C SER A 166 -3.43 21.06 6.44
N PHE A 167 -3.17 21.25 5.16
CA PHE A 167 -3.50 20.26 4.12
C PHE A 167 -2.46 19.14 4.17
N SER A 168 -2.91 17.89 4.26
CA SER A 168 -2.02 16.73 4.21
C SER A 168 -2.35 15.80 3.04
N LEU A 169 -1.31 15.30 2.39
CA LEU A 169 -1.40 14.37 1.28
C LEU A 169 -0.16 13.46 1.27
N TYR A 170 -0.38 12.14 1.27
CA TYR A 170 0.68 11.11 1.13
C TYR A 170 1.90 11.36 2.04
N GLY A 171 1.64 11.56 3.34
CA GLY A 171 2.69 11.78 4.35
C GLY A 171 3.35 13.17 4.33
N ARG A 172 2.83 14.11 3.54
CA ARG A 172 3.32 15.50 3.47
C ARG A 172 2.25 16.45 3.97
N SER A 173 2.63 17.52 4.65
CA SER A 173 1.73 18.59 5.09
C SER A 173 2.15 19.95 4.55
N VAL A 174 1.18 20.84 4.37
CA VAL A 174 1.41 22.22 3.96
C VAL A 174 0.37 23.13 4.61
N GLN A 175 0.83 24.27 5.12
CA GLN A 175 -0.06 25.32 5.60
C GLN A 175 -0.50 26.18 4.42
N LEU A 176 -1.81 26.18 4.14
CA LEU A 176 -2.37 26.89 3.01
C LEU A 176 -2.85 28.30 3.42
N PRO A 177 -2.45 29.37 2.72
CA PRO A 177 -2.95 30.71 2.98
C PRO A 177 -4.46 30.87 2.70
N VAL A 178 -4.97 30.15 1.69
CA VAL A 178 -6.38 30.10 1.31
C VAL A 178 -6.76 28.64 1.03
N PRO A 179 -8.06 28.27 1.07
CA PRO A 179 -8.49 26.94 0.71
C PRO A 179 -7.98 26.53 -0.69
N LEU A 180 -7.62 25.26 -0.83
CA LEU A 180 -7.04 24.72 -2.04
C LEU A 180 -8.04 24.82 -3.21
N ASP A 181 -7.69 25.60 -4.23
CA ASP A 181 -8.49 25.80 -5.44
C ASP A 181 -7.60 25.90 -6.70
N PRO A 182 -7.94 25.24 -7.83
CA PRO A 182 -7.15 25.29 -9.05
C PRO A 182 -6.94 26.70 -9.63
N SER A 183 -7.79 27.68 -9.29
CA SER A 183 -7.64 29.06 -9.76
C SER A 183 -6.48 29.77 -9.05
N ASN A 184 -6.18 29.39 -7.81
CA ASN A 184 -5.23 30.08 -6.93
C ASN A 184 -3.85 29.42 -6.90
N TYR A 185 -3.76 28.11 -7.19
CA TYR A 185 -2.54 27.32 -6.98
C TYR A 185 -2.01 26.69 -8.28
N SER A 186 -0.69 26.76 -8.45
CA SER A 186 0.09 25.85 -9.31
C SER A 186 0.85 24.83 -8.45
N ILE A 187 1.17 23.67 -9.02
CA ILE A 187 1.79 22.56 -8.29
C ILE A 187 3.10 22.17 -8.98
N ILE A 188 4.17 22.09 -8.19
CA ILE A 188 5.47 21.56 -8.63
C ILE A 188 5.80 20.32 -7.81
N PHE A 189 6.24 19.26 -8.48
CA PHE A 189 6.75 18.05 -7.83
C PHE A 189 8.21 17.80 -8.19
N ILE A 190 9.09 17.70 -7.21
CA ILE A 190 10.50 17.34 -7.39
C ILE A 190 10.67 15.85 -7.11
N SER A 191 10.85 15.09 -8.18
CA SER A 191 10.84 13.64 -8.20
C SER A 191 12.25 13.07 -8.31
N HIS A 192 12.51 12.08 -7.46
CA HIS A 192 13.54 11.07 -7.63
C HIS A 192 12.92 9.78 -8.21
N SER A 193 11.72 9.40 -7.75
CA SER A 193 10.97 8.22 -8.17
C SER A 193 9.70 8.59 -8.93
N LYS A 194 9.38 7.79 -9.97
CA LYS A 194 8.16 7.97 -10.77
C LYS A 194 6.89 7.53 -10.05
N ALA A 195 6.98 6.70 -9.00
CA ALA A 195 5.82 6.09 -8.37
C ALA A 195 4.97 7.14 -7.63
N SER A 196 5.57 7.87 -6.68
CA SER A 196 4.95 9.00 -6.00
C SER A 196 4.43 10.04 -7.01
N LEU A 197 5.27 10.42 -7.98
CA LEU A 197 4.96 11.46 -8.96
C LEU A 197 3.64 11.24 -9.72
N HIS A 198 3.35 10.01 -10.18
CA HIS A 198 2.10 9.75 -10.92
C HIS A 198 0.84 9.93 -10.06
N ASN A 199 0.88 9.53 -8.79
CA ASN A 199 -0.28 9.63 -7.90
C ASN A 199 -0.53 11.08 -7.47
N PHE A 200 0.53 11.88 -7.31
CA PHE A 200 0.41 13.33 -7.17
C PHE A 200 -0.16 13.99 -8.44
N ALA A 201 0.34 13.62 -9.63
CA ALA A 201 -0.16 14.16 -10.90
C ALA A 201 -1.65 13.83 -11.12
N LEU A 202 -2.10 12.65 -10.68
CA LEU A 202 -3.50 12.25 -10.76
C LEU A 202 -4.36 12.99 -9.72
N TYR A 203 -3.87 13.16 -8.48
CA TYR A 203 -4.60 13.93 -7.45
C TYR A 203 -4.80 15.39 -7.89
N PHE A 204 -3.76 16.00 -8.45
CA PHE A 204 -3.76 17.38 -8.91
C PHE A 204 -4.08 17.51 -10.41
N TYR A 205 -4.83 16.58 -11.01
CA TYR A 205 -5.09 16.57 -12.46
C TYR A 205 -5.78 17.84 -12.99
N ALA A 206 -6.53 18.55 -12.15
CA ALA A 206 -7.20 19.80 -12.48
C ALA A 206 -6.33 21.06 -12.29
N TYR A 207 -5.10 20.90 -11.78
CA TYR A 207 -4.17 21.99 -11.50
C TYR A 207 -3.11 22.11 -12.59
N ASP A 208 -2.42 23.26 -12.65
CA ASP A 208 -1.17 23.40 -13.42
C ASP A 208 -0.07 22.64 -12.69
N PHE A 209 0.02 21.34 -13.01
CA PHE A 209 0.96 20.40 -12.40
C PHE A 209 2.22 20.25 -13.25
N ARG A 210 3.37 20.55 -12.65
CA ARG A 210 4.70 20.44 -13.29
C ARG A 210 5.60 19.56 -12.45
N SER A 211 6.56 18.90 -13.08
CA SER A 211 7.51 18.05 -12.35
C SER A 211 8.95 18.26 -12.81
N PHE A 212 9.87 18.11 -11.87
CA PHE A 212 11.30 18.08 -12.11
C PHE A 212 11.87 16.72 -11.69
N PRO A 213 12.76 16.07 -12.47
CA PRO A 213 13.11 16.42 -13.84
C PRO A 213 11.86 16.41 -14.73
N THR A 214 11.89 17.17 -15.84
CA THR A 214 10.72 17.36 -16.71
C THR A 214 10.27 16.02 -17.29
N ASN A 215 9.34 15.38 -16.60
CA ASN A 215 8.74 14.14 -17.01
C ASN A 215 7.47 14.49 -17.79
N THR A 216 7.33 13.92 -18.99
CA THR A 216 6.11 14.04 -19.82
C THR A 216 4.99 13.18 -19.25
N ILE A 217 4.53 13.52 -18.05
CA ILE A 217 3.34 12.91 -17.47
C ILE A 217 2.14 13.62 -18.04
N SER A 218 1.45 12.93 -18.93
CA SER A 218 0.14 13.36 -19.42
C SER A 218 -0.91 12.99 -18.37
N SER A 219 -1.31 13.96 -17.55
CA SER A 219 -2.41 13.79 -16.58
C SER A 219 -3.69 13.31 -17.26
N SER A 220 -3.96 13.75 -18.50
CA SER A 220 -5.08 13.25 -19.29
C SER A 220 -4.98 11.76 -19.60
N LYS A 221 -3.80 11.24 -19.96
CA LYS A 221 -3.58 9.80 -20.17
C LYS A 221 -3.71 9.00 -18.88
N LEU A 222 -3.26 9.54 -17.75
CA LEU A 222 -3.48 8.91 -16.44
C LEU A 222 -4.97 8.84 -16.12
N LEU A 223 -5.68 9.95 -16.31
CA LEU A 223 -7.12 10.03 -16.09
C LEU A 223 -7.88 9.07 -17.00
N SER A 224 -7.56 8.98 -18.31
CA SER A 224 -8.19 8.02 -19.22
C SER A 224 -8.02 6.57 -18.76
N LYS A 225 -6.85 6.21 -18.23
CA LYS A 225 -6.62 4.87 -17.65
C LYS A 225 -7.50 4.63 -16.42
N ARG A 226 -7.74 5.66 -15.61
CA ARG A 226 -8.64 5.57 -14.45
C ARG A 226 -10.10 5.47 -14.83
N MET A 227 -10.54 6.22 -15.84
CA MET A 227 -11.88 6.02 -16.40
C MET A 227 -12.09 4.59 -16.89
N TYR A 228 -11.10 4.02 -17.58
CA TYR A 228 -11.14 2.62 -17.96
C TYR A 228 -11.25 1.68 -16.75
N ALA A 229 -10.47 1.92 -15.69
CA ALA A 229 -10.55 1.13 -14.45
C ALA A 229 -11.94 1.22 -13.79
N ILE A 230 -12.54 2.41 -13.74
CA ILE A 230 -13.90 2.62 -13.22
C ILE A 230 -14.93 1.89 -14.08
N GLU A 231 -14.78 1.88 -15.40
CA GLU A 231 -15.67 1.12 -16.28
C GLU A 231 -15.50 -0.40 -16.13
N CYS A 232 -14.27 -0.89 -15.94
CA CYS A 232 -14.04 -2.29 -15.55
C CYS A 232 -14.74 -2.60 -14.22
N ALA A 233 -14.61 -1.70 -13.25
CA ALA A 233 -15.26 -1.81 -11.95
C ALA A 233 -16.79 -1.88 -12.08
N ARG A 234 -17.42 -1.13 -12.99
CA ARG A 234 -18.88 -1.17 -13.21
C ARG A 234 -19.35 -2.44 -13.90
N ASN A 235 -18.57 -2.92 -14.88
CA ASN A 235 -18.94 -4.05 -15.74
C ASN A 235 -18.59 -5.41 -15.14
N GLY A 236 -17.66 -5.47 -14.17
CA GLY A 236 -17.29 -6.71 -13.48
C GLY A 236 -18.48 -7.38 -12.79
N SER A 237 -18.49 -8.72 -12.79
CA SER A 237 -19.48 -9.52 -12.04
C SER A 237 -18.86 -10.18 -10.81
N SER A 238 -17.56 -10.48 -10.89
CA SER A 238 -16.76 -11.14 -9.86
C SER A 238 -15.47 -10.37 -9.56
N TYR A 239 -15.17 -10.18 -8.27
CA TYR A 239 -14.06 -9.33 -7.81
C TYR A 239 -13.10 -10.10 -6.90
N GLY A 240 -11.80 -9.87 -7.07
CA GLY A 240 -10.76 -10.37 -6.17
C GLY A 240 -10.19 -9.25 -5.30
N LEU A 241 -10.56 -9.18 -4.03
CA LEU A 241 -10.01 -8.23 -3.05
C LEU A 241 -8.61 -8.66 -2.62
N LEU A 242 -7.58 -7.98 -3.11
CA LEU A 242 -6.17 -8.24 -2.80
C LEU A 242 -5.72 -7.40 -1.61
N ILE A 243 -5.64 -8.01 -0.43
CA ILE A 243 -5.26 -7.37 0.82
C ILE A 243 -3.74 -7.55 1.02
N SER A 244 -3.01 -6.44 0.98
CA SER A 244 -1.57 -6.42 1.31
C SER A 244 -1.34 -6.17 2.80
N SER A 245 -0.99 -7.22 3.53
CA SER A 245 -0.84 -7.19 5.00
C SER A 245 0.15 -6.13 5.47
N ASN A 246 1.35 -6.06 4.88
CA ASN A 246 2.43 -5.20 5.40
C ASN A 246 2.10 -3.71 5.30
N SER A 247 1.39 -3.29 4.25
CA SER A 247 0.99 -1.90 4.08
C SER A 247 -0.18 -1.52 4.99
N LEU A 248 -1.06 -2.46 5.35
CA LEU A 248 -2.33 -2.16 6.01
C LEU A 248 -2.28 -2.21 7.54
N LEU A 249 -1.20 -2.74 8.13
CA LEU A 249 -1.06 -2.85 9.59
C LEU A 249 -1.14 -1.52 10.32
N ASN A 250 -0.78 -0.43 9.66
CA ASN A 250 -0.76 0.89 10.30
C ASN A 250 -2.17 1.51 10.41
N LEU A 251 -3.17 0.96 9.70
CA LEU A 251 -4.54 1.49 9.66
C LEU A 251 -5.59 0.36 9.75
N PRO A 252 -5.56 -0.49 10.80
CA PRO A 252 -6.40 -1.68 10.87
C PRO A 252 -7.89 -1.32 10.91
N SER A 253 -8.31 -0.38 11.76
CA SER A 253 -9.71 0.05 11.85
C SER A 253 -10.21 0.71 10.55
N THR A 254 -9.39 1.57 9.93
CA THR A 254 -9.75 2.22 8.67
C THR A 254 -9.96 1.18 7.57
N ILE A 255 -9.05 0.22 7.41
CA ILE A 255 -9.19 -0.78 6.35
C ILE A 255 -10.32 -1.75 6.62
N HIS A 256 -10.54 -2.18 7.87
CA HIS A 256 -11.67 -3.03 8.23
C HIS A 256 -12.99 -2.32 7.88
N THR A 257 -13.17 -1.09 8.34
CA THR A 257 -14.36 -0.28 8.03
C THR A 257 -14.54 -0.11 6.52
N LEU A 258 -13.45 0.17 5.79
CA LEU A 258 -13.51 0.36 4.35
C LEU A 258 -13.86 -0.93 3.60
N LEU A 259 -13.27 -2.07 3.99
CA LEU A 259 -13.59 -3.38 3.41
C LEU A 259 -15.03 -3.77 3.68
N ASP A 260 -15.55 -3.56 4.88
CA ASP A 260 -16.95 -3.85 5.21
C ASP A 260 -17.91 -3.03 4.34
N ARG A 261 -17.61 -1.73 4.14
CA ARG A 261 -18.38 -0.88 3.23
C ARG A 261 -18.30 -1.35 1.78
N ILE A 262 -17.13 -1.76 1.32
CA ILE A 262 -16.92 -2.24 -0.06
C ILE A 262 -17.63 -3.58 -0.29
N LYS A 263 -17.56 -4.51 0.66
CA LYS A 263 -18.32 -5.77 0.62
C LYS A 263 -19.82 -5.49 0.56
N HIS A 264 -20.31 -4.58 1.39
CA HIS A 264 -21.71 -4.15 1.36
C HIS A 264 -22.11 -3.57 -0.01
N LEU A 265 -21.24 -2.77 -0.64
CA LEU A 265 -21.47 -2.27 -2.00
C LEU A 265 -21.55 -3.40 -3.02
N PHE A 266 -20.73 -4.44 -2.90
CA PHE A 266 -20.83 -5.61 -3.78
C PHE A 266 -22.14 -6.36 -3.58
N ASP A 267 -22.54 -6.63 -2.34
CA ASP A 267 -23.79 -7.33 -2.03
C ASP A 267 -25.01 -6.55 -2.55
N LYS A 268 -25.05 -5.24 -2.30
CA LYS A 268 -26.10 -4.33 -2.79
C LYS A 268 -26.22 -4.32 -4.32
N ASN A 269 -25.10 -4.47 -5.02
CA ASN A 269 -25.05 -4.50 -6.49
C ASN A 269 -25.07 -5.93 -7.07
N ASN A 270 -25.35 -6.96 -6.26
CA ASN A 270 -25.37 -8.37 -6.65
C ASN A 270 -24.06 -8.83 -7.32
N ARG A 271 -22.92 -8.42 -6.77
CA ARG A 271 -21.58 -8.76 -7.25
C ARG A 271 -20.94 -9.83 -6.35
N GLN A 272 -20.24 -10.78 -6.97
CA GLN A 272 -19.51 -11.81 -6.25
C GLN A 272 -18.10 -11.29 -5.88
N TYR A 273 -17.58 -11.64 -4.72
CA TYR A 273 -16.23 -11.25 -4.34
C TYR A 273 -15.48 -12.36 -3.59
N TYR A 274 -14.16 -12.35 -3.73
CA TYR A 274 -13.22 -13.25 -3.07
C TYR A 274 -12.13 -12.42 -2.43
N THR A 275 -11.77 -12.73 -1.19
CA THR A 275 -10.65 -12.07 -0.52
C THR A 275 -9.36 -12.84 -0.77
N PHE A 276 -8.24 -12.15 -0.94
CA PHE A 276 -6.91 -12.75 -1.06
C PHE A 276 -5.97 -12.01 -0.12
N LEU A 277 -5.44 -12.71 0.87
CA LEU A 277 -4.36 -12.17 1.69
C LEU A 277 -3.03 -12.49 1.01
N MET A 278 -2.30 -11.45 0.60
CA MET A 278 -1.01 -11.61 -0.05
C MET A 278 -0.05 -10.49 0.34
N ASN A 279 1.17 -10.85 0.76
CA ASN A 279 2.13 -9.81 1.12
C ASN A 279 2.64 -9.09 -0.15
N THR A 280 3.12 -9.84 -1.15
CA THR A 280 3.48 -9.35 -2.50
C THR A 280 2.45 -9.72 -3.56
N LEU A 281 2.18 -8.78 -4.47
CA LEU A 281 1.41 -9.06 -5.68
C LEU A 281 2.22 -9.97 -6.59
N SER A 282 1.65 -11.11 -6.96
CA SER A 282 2.30 -12.08 -7.84
C SER A 282 1.36 -12.45 -8.96
N ILE A 283 1.74 -12.08 -10.20
CA ILE A 283 0.98 -12.36 -11.42
C ILE A 283 0.71 -13.86 -11.54
N THR A 284 1.70 -14.71 -11.23
CA THR A 284 1.57 -16.17 -11.33
C THR A 284 0.52 -16.72 -10.35
N LYS A 285 0.47 -16.19 -9.12
CA LYS A 285 -0.56 -16.58 -8.15
C LYS A 285 -1.96 -16.14 -8.59
N MET A 286 -2.06 -14.94 -9.17
CA MET A 286 -3.33 -14.36 -9.61
C MET A 286 -3.90 -15.02 -10.87
N ASN A 287 -3.05 -15.43 -11.82
CA ASN A 287 -3.52 -16.09 -13.04
C ASN A 287 -4.23 -17.43 -12.77
N ASN A 288 -4.00 -18.08 -11.62
CA ASN A 288 -4.71 -19.30 -11.24
C ASN A 288 -6.22 -19.10 -11.05
N PHE A 289 -6.66 -17.87 -10.78
CA PHE A 289 -8.07 -17.52 -10.55
C PHE A 289 -8.69 -16.77 -11.73
N GLU A 290 -8.02 -16.72 -12.89
CA GLU A 290 -8.43 -15.90 -14.03
C GLU A 290 -9.81 -16.28 -14.60
N ARG A 291 -10.24 -17.53 -14.40
CA ARG A 291 -11.56 -18.00 -14.85
C ARG A 291 -12.72 -17.57 -13.94
N ASN A 292 -12.43 -17.12 -12.73
CA ASN A 292 -13.43 -16.89 -11.68
C ASN A 292 -13.53 -15.42 -11.28
N ILE A 293 -12.58 -14.58 -11.71
CA ILE A 293 -12.46 -13.19 -11.29
C ILE A 293 -12.34 -12.31 -12.53
N ASP A 294 -13.29 -11.40 -12.69
CA ASP A 294 -13.30 -10.45 -13.80
C ASP A 294 -12.42 -9.24 -13.52
N THR A 295 -12.24 -8.87 -12.24
CA THR A 295 -11.50 -7.67 -11.84
C THR A 295 -10.87 -7.83 -10.46
N TYR A 296 -9.60 -7.50 -10.34
CA TYR A 296 -8.91 -7.47 -9.05
C TYR A 296 -8.96 -6.08 -8.43
N VAL A 297 -9.21 -6.02 -7.13
CA VAL A 297 -9.22 -4.78 -6.35
C VAL A 297 -8.04 -4.78 -5.39
N LEU A 298 -7.12 -3.84 -5.53
CA LEU A 298 -6.00 -3.74 -4.58
C LEU A 298 -6.40 -2.94 -3.34
N CYS A 299 -6.21 -3.57 -2.20
CA CYS A 299 -6.38 -2.98 -0.88
C CYS A 299 -4.99 -2.76 -0.28
N SER A 300 -4.48 -1.53 -0.40
CA SER A 300 -3.15 -1.11 0.08
C SER A 300 -3.23 0.34 0.56
N SER A 301 -2.50 0.67 1.63
CA SER A 301 -2.34 2.05 2.11
C SER A 301 -1.18 2.77 1.44
N CYS A 302 -0.33 2.05 0.70
CA CYS A 302 0.86 2.60 0.09
C CYS A 302 0.49 3.49 -1.10
N SER A 303 0.78 4.77 -0.96
CA SER A 303 0.59 5.82 -1.98
C SER A 303 1.55 5.70 -3.16
N GLU A 304 2.47 4.74 -3.15
CA GLU A 304 3.36 4.45 -4.28
C GLU A 304 3.04 3.12 -4.95
N THR A 305 1.97 2.43 -4.50
CA THR A 305 1.63 1.14 -5.08
C THR A 305 1.34 1.30 -6.57
N LEU A 306 1.96 0.42 -7.34
CA LEU A 306 2.56 0.77 -8.61
C LEU A 306 1.63 0.70 -9.81
N TRP A 307 0.35 1.05 -9.73
CA TRP A 307 -0.69 0.93 -10.80
C TRP A 307 -0.30 1.25 -12.27
N LEU A 308 0.79 1.99 -12.47
CA LEU A 308 1.29 2.48 -13.75
C LEU A 308 2.68 1.94 -14.11
N SER A 309 3.25 1.04 -13.30
CA SER A 309 4.53 0.39 -13.58
C SER A 309 4.42 -0.49 -14.82
N PRO A 310 5.54 -0.73 -15.51
CA PRO A 310 5.58 -1.69 -16.61
C PRO A 310 5.06 -3.08 -16.22
N GLU A 311 5.16 -3.47 -14.94
CA GLU A 311 4.67 -4.76 -14.42
C GLU A 311 3.14 -4.84 -14.48
N HIS A 312 2.43 -3.71 -14.37
CA HIS A 312 0.96 -3.71 -14.49
C HIS A 312 0.46 -4.03 -15.90
N ARG A 313 1.32 -3.93 -16.93
CA ARG A 313 0.97 -4.40 -18.28
C ARG A 313 0.92 -5.92 -18.40
N GLN A 314 1.40 -6.63 -17.38
CA GLN A 314 1.49 -8.09 -17.38
C GLN A 314 0.27 -8.76 -16.74
N PHE A 315 -0.64 -8.01 -16.12
CA PHE A 315 -1.91 -8.56 -15.65
C PHE A 315 -2.91 -8.65 -16.81
N ASN A 316 -3.43 -9.86 -17.05
CA ASN A 316 -4.49 -10.08 -18.03
C ASN A 316 -5.85 -9.56 -17.52
N ILE A 317 -6.05 -9.63 -16.20
CA ILE A 317 -7.24 -9.13 -15.51
C ILE A 317 -7.02 -7.69 -15.06
N PRO A 318 -7.99 -6.78 -15.27
CA PRO A 318 -7.92 -5.43 -14.74
C PRO A 318 -7.65 -5.42 -13.23
N LEU A 319 -6.61 -4.72 -12.83
CA LEU A 319 -6.34 -4.40 -11.43
C LEU A 319 -6.80 -2.96 -11.20
N ILE A 320 -7.74 -2.75 -10.28
CA ILE A 320 -8.33 -1.46 -9.93
C ILE A 320 -8.21 -1.15 -8.44
N SER A 321 -8.27 0.11 -8.04
CA SER A 321 -8.14 0.55 -6.65
C SER A 321 -9.48 0.59 -5.92
N LEU A 322 -9.42 0.72 -4.59
CA LEU A 322 -10.62 0.95 -3.77
C LEU A 322 -11.36 2.24 -4.17
N ALA A 323 -10.64 3.29 -4.54
CA ALA A 323 -11.25 4.53 -5.03
C ALA A 323 -12.04 4.31 -6.33
N ASP A 324 -11.56 3.44 -7.23
CA ASP A 324 -12.27 3.11 -8.47
C ASP A 324 -13.61 2.42 -8.19
N ILE A 325 -13.67 1.53 -7.19
CA ILE A 325 -14.91 0.86 -6.75
C ILE A 325 -15.92 1.88 -6.18
N VAL A 326 -15.45 2.76 -5.28
CA VAL A 326 -16.31 3.80 -4.69
C VAL A 326 -16.87 4.72 -5.77
N GLN A 327 -16.03 5.15 -6.71
CA GLN A 327 -16.46 5.97 -7.84
C GLN A 327 -17.46 5.22 -8.75
N ALA A 328 -17.24 3.92 -8.99
CA ALA A 328 -18.07 3.11 -9.86
C ALA A 328 -19.50 2.94 -9.32
N PHE A 329 -19.65 2.66 -8.03
CA PHE A 329 -20.94 2.28 -7.43
C PHE A 329 -21.65 3.40 -6.65
N GLU A 330 -20.93 4.37 -6.07
CA GLU A 330 -21.56 5.42 -5.24
C GLU A 330 -21.70 6.78 -5.93
N GLN A 331 -20.78 7.11 -6.83
CA GLN A 331 -20.71 8.39 -7.53
C GLN A 331 -21.14 8.24 -8.99
N THR A 332 -22.45 8.20 -9.21
CA THR A 332 -23.07 8.08 -10.54
C THR A 332 -23.30 9.42 -11.23
N ASP A 333 -22.95 10.54 -10.59
CA ASP A 333 -23.26 11.88 -11.13
C ASP A 333 -22.17 12.30 -12.13
N GLU A 334 -22.49 12.25 -13.42
CA GLU A 334 -21.56 12.50 -14.53
C GLU A 334 -20.97 13.93 -14.52
N ASN A 335 -21.60 14.86 -13.79
CA ASN A 335 -21.21 16.27 -13.74
C ASN A 335 -20.29 16.62 -12.56
N LEU A 336 -20.01 15.69 -11.64
CA LEU A 336 -19.14 15.96 -10.50
C LEU A 336 -17.66 15.82 -10.92
N ALA A 337 -16.83 16.81 -10.57
CA ALA A 337 -15.39 16.70 -10.72
C ALA A 337 -14.88 15.50 -9.91
N ILE A 338 -14.23 14.55 -10.58
CA ILE A 338 -13.73 13.31 -9.96
C ILE A 338 -12.56 13.65 -9.06
N THR A 339 -12.78 13.57 -7.75
CA THR A 339 -11.70 13.74 -6.77
C THR A 339 -11.04 12.39 -6.54
N TYR A 340 -9.83 12.21 -7.05
CA TYR A 340 -9.14 10.93 -6.97
C TYR A 340 -8.07 10.95 -5.88
N SER A 341 -8.21 10.09 -4.86
CA SER A 341 -7.20 9.89 -3.81
C SER A 341 -6.92 8.42 -3.59
N PHE A 342 -5.67 8.11 -3.22
CA PHE A 342 -5.26 6.77 -2.77
C PHE A 342 -5.11 6.67 -1.25
N ASP A 343 -5.35 7.76 -0.52
CA ASP A 343 -5.37 7.73 0.94
C ASP A 343 -6.66 7.07 1.42
N LEU A 344 -6.54 5.95 2.13
CA LEU A 344 -7.67 5.18 2.64
C LEU A 344 -8.61 6.02 3.53
N ARG A 345 -8.07 6.95 4.32
CA ARG A 345 -8.88 7.82 5.18
C ARG A 345 -9.71 8.80 4.35
N GLN A 346 -9.11 9.36 3.30
CA GLN A 346 -9.82 10.24 2.37
C GLN A 346 -10.87 9.48 1.56
N ILE A 347 -10.55 8.28 1.08
CA ILE A 347 -11.52 7.39 0.41
C ILE A 347 -12.70 7.12 1.34
N LEU A 348 -12.44 6.70 2.59
CA LEU A 348 -13.48 6.42 3.57
C LEU A 348 -14.36 7.63 3.86
N SER A 349 -13.78 8.83 3.96
CA SER A 349 -14.52 10.08 4.19
C SER A 349 -15.41 10.49 3.01
N THR A 350 -15.08 10.03 1.79
CA THR A 350 -15.82 10.33 0.57
C THR A 350 -17.02 9.39 0.39
N MET A 351 -16.99 8.21 1.02
CA MET A 351 -18.09 7.26 0.96
C MET A 351 -19.32 7.77 1.69
N LYS A 352 -20.50 7.45 1.16
CA LYS A 352 -21.77 7.81 1.80
C LYS A 352 -21.88 7.11 3.16
N ASN A 353 -22.39 7.83 4.17
CA ASN A 353 -22.69 7.22 5.47
C ASN A 353 -23.80 6.18 5.28
N ILE A 354 -23.56 4.97 5.76
CA ILE A 354 -24.54 3.88 5.77
C ILE A 354 -25.41 4.06 7.01
N ASP A 355 -26.74 3.91 6.87
CA ASP A 355 -27.62 3.78 8.03
C ASP A 355 -27.26 2.48 8.78
N GLU A 356 -26.90 2.57 10.07
CA GLU A 356 -26.39 1.46 10.89
C GLU A 356 -27.27 0.19 10.87
N ASN A 357 -28.55 0.32 10.51
CA ASN A 357 -29.50 -0.79 10.37
C ASN A 357 -29.26 -1.69 9.13
N GLU A 358 -28.55 -1.22 8.08
CA GLU A 358 -28.28 -2.02 6.87
C GLU A 358 -27.06 -2.96 7.03
N LEU A 359 -26.07 -2.60 7.86
CA LEU A 359 -24.85 -3.38 8.09
C LEU A 359 -25.08 -4.66 8.91
N ILE A 360 -26.08 -4.67 9.81
CA ILE A 360 -26.35 -5.80 10.72
C ILE A 360 -26.90 -7.02 9.94
N ASN A 361 -27.58 -6.79 8.82
CA ASN A 361 -28.21 -7.85 8.02
C ASN A 361 -27.27 -8.53 7.01
N SER A 362 -26.04 -8.04 6.81
CA SER A 362 -25.05 -8.62 5.87
C SER A 362 -24.01 -9.52 6.54
N THR A 363 -24.19 -9.87 7.82
CA THR A 363 -23.20 -10.63 8.62
C THR A 363 -23.16 -12.14 8.34
N GLU A 364 -23.90 -12.64 7.34
CA GLU A 364 -23.66 -13.97 6.78
C GLU A 364 -22.56 -13.89 5.71
N ASP A 365 -21.30 -13.78 6.16
CA ASP A 365 -20.09 -13.92 5.32
C ASP A 365 -20.11 -15.33 4.66
N ASN A 366 -20.76 -15.46 3.50
CA ASN A 366 -20.93 -16.73 2.78
C ASN A 366 -19.64 -17.19 2.05
N HIS A 367 -18.59 -16.35 2.07
CA HIS A 367 -17.31 -16.58 1.38
C HIS A 367 -16.08 -16.21 2.24
N ALA A 368 -16.13 -16.43 3.56
CA ALA A 368 -14.97 -16.26 4.42
C ALA A 368 -13.90 -17.35 4.14
N LEU A 369 -12.69 -16.93 3.80
CA LEU A 369 -11.51 -17.79 3.81
C LEU A 369 -11.02 -17.98 5.26
N VAL A 370 -11.13 -19.20 5.79
CA VAL A 370 -10.50 -19.57 7.05
C VAL A 370 -9.00 -19.79 6.80
N LEU A 371 -8.18 -18.80 7.12
CA LEU A 371 -6.72 -18.95 7.22
C LEU A 371 -6.39 -19.81 8.43
N LYS A 372 -6.00 -21.08 8.21
CA LYS A 372 -5.46 -21.93 9.29
C LYS A 372 -3.96 -22.18 9.18
N ASN A 373 -3.30 -21.74 8.10
CA ASN A 373 -1.84 -21.74 7.96
C ASN A 373 -1.37 -20.71 6.90
N PRO A 374 -0.19 -20.08 7.08
CA PRO A 374 0.32 -19.00 6.20
C PRO A 374 0.59 -19.43 4.75
N ASN A 375 0.57 -20.74 4.45
CA ASN A 375 0.89 -21.28 3.12
C ASN A 375 -0.28 -22.04 2.45
N SER A 376 -1.50 -21.95 2.98
CA SER A 376 -2.67 -22.62 2.38
C SER A 376 -3.87 -21.69 2.27
N LEU A 377 -4.29 -21.42 1.02
CA LEU A 377 -5.58 -20.81 0.69
C LEU A 377 -6.63 -21.92 0.59
N LEU A 378 -7.70 -21.82 1.38
CA LEU A 378 -8.79 -22.80 1.38
C LEU A 378 -10.10 -22.06 1.14
N LEU A 379 -10.65 -22.19 -0.07
CA LEU A 379 -11.92 -21.58 -0.46
C LEU A 379 -13.07 -22.30 0.26
N GLN A 380 -13.81 -21.59 1.10
CA GLN A 380 -15.08 -22.07 1.62
C GLN A 380 -16.21 -21.37 0.85
N GLN A 381 -16.94 -22.14 0.03
CA GLN A 381 -18.18 -21.72 -0.58
C GLN A 381 -19.33 -22.27 0.28
N ARG A 382 -20.09 -21.41 0.96
CA ARG A 382 -21.39 -21.79 1.50
C ARG A 382 -22.43 -21.42 0.44
N ASP A 383 -23.01 -22.43 -0.20
CA ASP A 383 -24.04 -22.23 -1.21
C ASP A 383 -25.27 -21.55 -0.59
N GLY A 384 -25.57 -20.35 -1.08
CA GLY A 384 -26.84 -19.69 -0.88
C GLY A 384 -27.96 -20.43 -1.60
N MET A 385 -28.93 -20.92 -0.82
CA MET A 385 -30.32 -21.24 -1.18
C MET A 385 -30.57 -21.76 -2.62
N ASN A 386 -29.95 -22.88 -3.01
CA ASN A 386 -30.38 -23.62 -4.20
C ASN A 386 -31.47 -24.63 -3.84
N ARG A 387 -32.66 -24.48 -4.41
CA ARG A 387 -33.73 -25.50 -4.38
C ARG A 387 -33.34 -26.67 -5.29
N GLY A 388 -32.52 -27.58 -4.79
CA GLY A 388 -32.10 -28.81 -5.47
C GLY A 388 -31.49 -29.78 -4.46
N LEU A 389 -31.55 -31.09 -4.74
CA LEU A 389 -31.34 -32.23 -3.84
C LEU A 389 -30.01 -32.34 -3.05
N ASP A 390 -29.12 -31.35 -3.07
CA ASP A 390 -27.73 -31.46 -2.55
C ASP A 390 -27.48 -30.64 -1.27
N ASN A 391 -28.45 -30.60 -0.34
CA ASN A 391 -28.26 -30.01 0.98
C ASN A 391 -27.47 -30.96 1.90
N GLY A 392 -26.15 -30.79 1.97
CA GLY A 392 -25.33 -31.43 3.01
C GLY A 392 -23.87 -31.77 2.69
N ARG A 393 -23.34 -31.37 1.53
CA ARG A 393 -21.94 -31.67 1.19
C ARG A 393 -21.00 -30.55 1.62
N MET A 394 -20.13 -30.86 2.59
CA MET A 394 -19.00 -30.01 2.96
C MET A 394 -17.72 -30.57 2.33
N TRP A 395 -16.97 -29.69 1.66
CA TRP A 395 -15.71 -30.04 0.99
C TRP A 395 -14.52 -29.75 1.91
N TRP A 396 -13.72 -30.78 2.20
CA TRP A 396 -12.47 -30.68 2.95
C TRP A 396 -11.34 -31.21 2.08
N GLY A 397 -10.69 -30.34 1.30
CA GLY A 397 -9.65 -30.77 0.34
C GLY A 397 -10.19 -31.74 -0.72
N LEU A 398 -9.40 -32.74 -1.11
CA LEU A 398 -9.76 -33.79 -2.08
C LEU A 398 -10.62 -34.93 -1.47
N GLN A 399 -11.39 -34.66 -0.41
CA GLN A 399 -12.26 -35.63 0.23
C GLN A 399 -13.69 -35.10 0.38
N ILE A 400 -14.66 -35.95 0.11
CA ILE A 400 -16.09 -35.70 0.30
C ILE A 400 -16.50 -36.33 1.62
N THR A 401 -17.10 -35.55 2.52
CA THR A 401 -17.81 -36.09 3.68
C THR A 401 -19.29 -35.78 3.53
N ASP A 402 -20.12 -36.82 3.40
CA ASP A 402 -21.57 -36.69 3.43
C ASP A 402 -22.02 -36.53 4.89
N THR A 403 -22.68 -35.42 5.22
CA THR A 403 -23.05 -35.09 6.62
C THR A 403 -24.41 -35.67 7.05
N ASN A 404 -25.03 -36.55 6.26
CA ASN A 404 -26.40 -37.03 6.48
C ASN A 404 -26.51 -38.42 7.14
N THR A 405 -25.44 -38.98 7.71
CA THR A 405 -25.51 -40.24 8.46
C THR A 405 -25.29 -40.01 9.96
N ASN A 406 -26.37 -40.08 10.74
CA ASN A 406 -26.35 -40.09 12.21
C ASN A 406 -25.89 -41.46 12.75
N THR A 407 -24.66 -41.84 12.41
CA THR A 407 -23.98 -43.02 12.97
C THR A 407 -22.52 -42.65 13.18
N ASP A 408 -21.96 -42.96 14.34
CA ASP A 408 -20.60 -42.62 14.81
C ASP A 408 -19.44 -43.20 13.96
N GLU A 409 -19.70 -43.60 12.72
CA GLU A 409 -18.71 -44.05 11.74
C GLU A 409 -18.75 -43.11 10.55
N LYS A 410 -17.83 -42.13 10.53
CA LYS A 410 -17.55 -41.30 9.35
C LYS A 410 -16.88 -42.19 8.30
N GLU A 411 -17.65 -42.73 7.36
CA GLU A 411 -17.09 -43.37 6.17
C GLU A 411 -16.34 -42.32 5.31
N ILE A 412 -15.02 -42.38 5.35
CA ILE A 412 -14.14 -41.60 4.48
C ILE A 412 -14.06 -42.33 3.14
N ASN A 413 -14.83 -41.89 2.14
CA ASN A 413 -14.71 -42.41 0.79
C ASN A 413 -13.56 -41.70 0.05
N PRO A 414 -12.43 -42.36 -0.26
CA PRO A 414 -11.36 -41.74 -1.05
C PRO A 414 -11.82 -41.55 -2.50
N ILE A 415 -11.66 -40.33 -3.03
CA ILE A 415 -12.07 -39.95 -4.40
C ILE A 415 -11.19 -40.64 -5.47
N ALA A 416 -10.00 -41.12 -5.10
CA ALA A 416 -9.12 -41.88 -5.99
C ALA A 416 -8.16 -42.77 -5.18
N GLU A 417 -7.83 -43.96 -5.72
CA GLU A 417 -6.73 -44.77 -5.20
C GLU A 417 -5.39 -44.05 -5.44
N LEU A 418 -4.64 -43.84 -4.35
CA LEU A 418 -3.26 -43.33 -4.41
C LEU A 418 -2.41 -44.28 -5.26
N LYS A 419 -1.95 -43.79 -6.42
CA LYS A 419 -0.92 -44.45 -7.24
C LYS A 419 0.39 -43.74 -7.05
N GLU A 420 1.45 -44.50 -6.82
CA GLU A 420 2.81 -44.00 -6.76
C GLU A 420 3.14 -43.27 -8.07
N GLY A 421 3.49 -41.99 -7.96
CA GLY A 421 3.84 -41.16 -9.11
C GLY A 421 5.14 -41.64 -9.75
N ARG A 422 5.36 -41.30 -11.03
CA ARG A 422 6.63 -41.62 -11.69
C ARG A 422 7.78 -40.90 -10.99
N THR A 423 8.70 -41.67 -10.44
CA THR A 423 9.98 -41.15 -9.93
C THR A 423 10.97 -40.97 -11.07
N GLY A 424 11.60 -39.81 -11.15
CA GLY A 424 12.67 -39.51 -12.09
C GLY A 424 13.45 -38.27 -11.65
N ILE A 425 14.74 -38.24 -11.95
CA ILE A 425 15.57 -37.05 -11.73
C ILE A 425 15.15 -36.01 -12.77
N ALA A 426 14.82 -34.79 -12.32
CA ALA A 426 14.48 -33.68 -13.22
C ALA A 426 15.61 -33.49 -14.24
N SER A 427 15.27 -33.46 -15.54
CA SER A 427 16.26 -33.33 -16.61
C SER A 427 16.97 -31.98 -16.47
N GLY A 428 18.19 -32.00 -15.93
CA GLY A 428 18.97 -30.80 -15.60
C GLY A 428 19.94 -30.99 -14.45
N TYR A 429 19.72 -31.98 -13.58
CA TYR A 429 20.53 -32.22 -12.37
C TYR A 429 21.45 -33.46 -12.48
N THR A 430 21.94 -33.78 -13.68
CA THR A 430 22.83 -34.94 -13.90
C THR A 430 24.27 -34.74 -13.40
N HIS A 431 24.61 -33.56 -12.89
CA HIS A 431 25.98 -33.20 -12.55
C HIS A 431 26.21 -32.82 -11.07
N GLU A 432 25.21 -32.95 -10.21
CA GLU A 432 25.43 -32.81 -8.77
C GLU A 432 25.92 -34.17 -8.23
N THR A 433 27.20 -34.24 -7.88
CA THR A 433 27.76 -35.37 -7.13
C THR A 433 27.29 -35.28 -5.67
N SER A 434 26.68 -36.36 -5.20
CA SER A 434 26.20 -36.59 -3.83
C SER A 434 27.25 -36.40 -2.74
#